data_AF-A0A959ZHA3-F1
#
_entry.id   AF-A0A959ZHA3-F1
#
_cell.length_a   1.000
_cell.length_b   1.000
_cell.length_c   1.000
_cell.angle_alpha   90.00
_cell.angle_beta   90.00
_cell.angle_gamma   90.00
#
_symmetry.space_group_name_H-M   'P 1'
#
loop_
_entity.id
_entity.type
_entity.pdbx_description
1 polymer ?
#
loop_
_entity_poly.entity_id
_entity_poly.type
_entity_poly.pdbx_seq_one_letter_code
_entity_poly.pdbx_strand_id
1 'polypeptide(L)'
;MRLIVARCEARYSGRLETFLPEALRLVMIKSDGSVMIHADTGGYKPQNWMTPPTTIEELEAEGDEPARIVVTKRAGATEDRVEIRIAEVLSDVTHDMGEA
;
A
#
# COMPACT_ATOMS: atom_id res chain seq x y z
N MET A 1 12.50 6.09 -1.43
CA MET A 1 11.36 5.60 -2.24
C MET A 1 11.45 4.11 -2.34
N ARG A 2 10.47 3.35 -1.85
CA ARG A 2 10.38 1.90 -2.04
C ARG A 2 9.34 1.56 -3.10
N LEU A 3 9.71 0.69 -4.03
CA LEU A 3 8.91 0.25 -5.17
C LEU A 3 8.76 -1.27 -5.08
N ILE A 4 7.53 -1.72 -4.82
CA ILE A 4 7.21 -3.13 -4.66
C ILE A 4 6.28 -3.53 -5.80
N VAL A 5 6.74 -4.42 -6.67
CA VAL A 5 5.89 -5.09 -7.67
C VAL A 5 5.46 -6.43 -7.07
N ALA A 6 4.18 -6.56 -6.77
CA ALA A 6 3.65 -7.72 -6.07
C ALA A 6 2.29 -8.15 -6.62
N ARG A 7 2.02 -9.46 -6.52
CA ARG A 7 0.66 -9.99 -6.57
C ARG A 7 0.03 -9.73 -5.21
N CYS A 8 -0.98 -8.88 -5.17
CA CYS A 8 -1.60 -8.48 -3.92
C CYS A 8 -3.08 -8.14 -4.11
N GLU A 9 -3.83 -8.22 -3.03
CA GLU A 9 -5.13 -7.56 -2.89
C GLU A 9 -5.01 -6.40 -1.90
N ALA A 10 -5.93 -5.45 -1.97
CA ALA A 10 -5.96 -4.35 -1.01
C ALA A 10 -7.38 -4.02 -0.56
N ARG A 11 -7.55 -3.85 0.75
CA ARG A 11 -8.81 -3.40 1.35
C ARG A 11 -8.60 -2.04 2.00
N TYR A 12 -9.42 -1.07 1.62
CA TYR A 12 -9.50 0.20 2.32
C TYR A 12 -10.76 0.24 3.17
N SER A 13 -10.60 0.61 4.44
CA SER A 13 -11.68 0.83 5.40
C SER A 13 -11.53 2.19 6.07
N GLY A 14 -12.62 2.95 6.17
CA GLY A 14 -12.61 4.30 6.72
C GLY A 14 -13.87 5.07 6.36
N ARG A 15 -13.74 6.21 5.69
CA ARG A 15 -14.90 7.01 5.21
C ARG A 15 -15.79 6.28 4.20
N LEU A 16 -15.21 5.29 3.53
CA LEU A 16 -15.84 4.39 2.58
C LEU A 16 -15.15 3.02 2.72
N GLU A 17 -15.74 2.01 2.11
CA GLU A 17 -15.14 0.68 2.01
C GLU A 17 -14.85 0.39 0.54
N THR A 18 -13.59 0.07 0.21
CA THR A 18 -13.23 -0.39 -1.14
C THR A 18 -12.33 -1.61 -1.08
N PHE A 19 -12.42 -2.42 -2.14
CA PHE A 19 -11.66 -3.64 -2.29
C PHE A 19 -11.06 -3.70 -3.69
N LEU A 20 -9.76 -3.96 -3.74
CA LEU A 20 -9.00 -4.26 -4.94
C LEU A 20 -8.72 -5.77 -4.92
N PRO A 21 -9.36 -6.58 -5.79
CA PRO A 21 -9.14 -8.02 -5.84
C PRO A 21 -7.71 -8.34 -6.25
N GLU A 22 -7.21 -9.53 -5.92
CA GLU A 22 -5.85 -9.95 -6.21
C GLU A 22 -5.45 -9.70 -7.68
N ALA A 23 -4.33 -9.00 -7.88
CA ALA A 23 -3.71 -8.76 -9.18
C ALA A 23 -2.25 -8.33 -8.99
N LEU A 24 -1.48 -8.29 -10.09
CA LEU A 24 -0.16 -7.67 -10.09
C LEU A 24 -0.29 -6.15 -10.02
N ARG A 25 0.38 -5.56 -9.04
CA ARG A 25 0.34 -4.11 -8.76
C ARG A 25 1.71 -3.57 -8.41
N LEU A 26 1.89 -2.29 -8.66
CA LEU A 26 2.99 -1.50 -8.12
C LEU A 26 2.51 -0.82 -6.84
N VAL A 27 3.10 -1.18 -5.71
CA VAL A 27 2.97 -0.46 -4.44
C VAL A 27 4.18 0.44 -4.27
N MET A 28 3.93 1.74 -4.20
CA MET A 28 4.95 2.77 -4.01
C MET A 28 4.83 3.34 -2.59
N ILE A 29 5.92 3.32 -1.84
CA ILE A 29 6.03 3.92 -0.50
C ILE A 29 7.07 5.03 -0.54
N LYS A 30 6.63 6.27 -0.33
CA LYS A 30 7.49 7.45 -0.31
C LYS A 30 8.08 7.67 1.09
N SER A 31 9.21 8.37 1.16
CA SER A 31 9.86 8.72 2.42
C SER A 31 9.03 9.64 3.31
N ASP A 32 8.11 10.41 2.72
CA ASP A 32 7.18 11.27 3.48
C ASP A 32 6.01 10.49 4.11
N GLY A 33 5.87 9.19 3.83
CA GLY A 33 4.75 8.35 4.27
C GLY A 33 3.63 8.19 3.23
N SER A 34 3.70 8.85 2.08
CA SER A 34 2.70 8.63 1.02
C SER A 34 2.77 7.19 0.51
N VAL A 35 1.61 6.53 0.40
CA VAL A 35 1.49 5.19 -0.19
C VAL A 35 0.54 5.22 -1.38
N MET A 36 0.93 4.58 -2.47
CA MET A 36 0.17 4.56 -3.73
C MET A 36 0.16 3.14 -4.29
N ILE A 37 -1.01 2.67 -4.71
CA ILE A 37 -1.21 1.36 -5.32
C ILE A 37 -1.64 1.58 -6.78
N HIS A 38 -0.82 1.11 -7.73
CA HIS A 38 -1.04 1.23 -9.16
C HIS A 38 -1.27 -0.13 -9.82
N ALA A 39 -2.03 -0.13 -10.92
CA ALA A 39 -2.05 -1.19 -11.90
C ALA A 39 -1.56 -0.64 -13.25
N ASP A 40 -1.21 -1.55 -14.16
CA ASP A 40 -0.80 -1.20 -15.53
C ASP A 40 -1.94 -0.59 -16.36
N THR A 41 -3.20 -0.81 -15.92
CA THR A 41 -4.41 -0.27 -16.52
C THR A 41 -5.13 0.68 -15.56
N GLY A 42 -6.00 1.54 -16.09
CA GLY A 42 -6.75 2.54 -15.30
C GLY A 42 -6.19 3.97 -15.35
N GLY A 43 -5.16 4.20 -16.17
CA GLY A 43 -4.59 5.53 -16.42
C GLY A 43 -3.48 5.91 -15.43
N TYR A 44 -3.15 7.19 -15.37
CA TYR A 44 -2.01 7.69 -14.58
C TYR A 44 -2.28 7.77 -13.06
N LYS A 45 -3.54 7.63 -12.64
CA LYS A 45 -3.93 7.77 -11.22
C LYS A 45 -3.76 6.44 -10.48
N PRO A 46 -3.33 6.46 -9.21
CA PRO A 46 -3.34 5.25 -8.38
C PRO A 46 -4.77 4.72 -8.20
N GLN A 47 -4.92 3.40 -8.08
CA GLN A 47 -6.18 2.73 -7.75
C GLN A 47 -6.59 3.02 -6.30
N ASN A 48 -5.61 3.11 -5.40
CA ASN A 48 -5.79 3.54 -4.02
C ASN A 48 -4.54 4.29 -3.54
N TRP A 49 -4.70 5.31 -2.71
CA TRP A 49 -3.59 6.09 -2.20
C TRP A 49 -3.91 6.69 -0.83
N MET A 50 -2.86 6.92 -0.05
CA MET A 50 -2.93 7.62 1.22
C MET A 50 -1.77 8.62 1.30
N THR A 51 -2.07 9.84 1.74
CA THR A 51 -1.07 10.91 1.93
C THR A 51 -0.71 11.04 3.40
N PRO A 52 0.49 11.54 3.74
CA PRO A 52 0.90 11.70 5.14
C PRO A 52 -0.01 12.63 5.96
N PRO A 53 0.08 12.55 7.30
CA PRO A 53 0.87 11.59 8.08
C PRO A 53 0.23 10.19 8.06
N THR A 54 1.04 9.15 7.88
CA THR A 54 0.62 7.74 7.92
C THR A 54 1.52 6.93 8.82
N THR A 55 0.96 5.92 9.48
CA THR A 55 1.74 4.83 10.07
C THR A 55 1.73 3.66 9.09
N ILE A 56 2.89 3.08 8.81
CA ILE A 56 3.07 1.94 7.92
C ILE A 56 3.64 0.79 8.76
N GLU A 57 2.91 -0.31 8.83
CA GLU A 57 3.30 -1.53 9.54
C GLU A 57 3.44 -2.66 8.53
N GLU A 58 4.56 -3.37 8.59
CA GLU A 58 4.82 -4.57 7.80
C GLU A 58 4.71 -5.78 8.73
N LEU A 59 3.87 -6.72 8.33
CA LEU A 59 3.59 -7.94 9.07
C LEU A 59 4.01 -9.11 8.18
N GLU A 60 4.95 -9.89 8.66
CA GLU A 60 5.40 -11.12 8.01
C GLU A 60 4.28 -12.15 7.94
N ALA A 61 4.42 -13.13 7.05
CA ALA A 61 3.49 -14.25 7.00
C ALA A 61 3.56 -15.08 8.30
N GLU A 62 2.40 -15.43 8.85
CA GLU A 62 2.30 -16.20 10.09
C GLU A 62 1.22 -17.28 9.94
N GLY A 63 1.65 -18.55 9.95
CA GLY A 63 0.74 -19.67 9.71
C GLY A 63 0.11 -19.60 8.32
N ASP A 64 -1.23 -19.57 8.27
CA ASP A 64 -2.02 -19.46 7.04
C ASP A 64 -2.28 -18.00 6.61
N GLU A 65 -1.86 -17.00 7.41
CA GLU A 65 -2.03 -15.59 7.08
C GLU A 65 -0.86 -15.09 6.21
N PRO A 66 -1.14 -14.48 5.04
CA PRO A 66 -0.09 -13.94 4.17
C PRO A 66 0.53 -12.67 4.78
N ALA A 67 1.75 -12.35 4.32
CA ALA A 67 2.39 -11.09 4.66
C ALA A 67 1.50 -9.91 4.23
N ARG A 68 1.51 -8.83 5.03
CA ARG A 68 0.67 -7.65 4.76
C ARG A 68 1.36 -6.35 5.11
N ILE A 69 1.09 -5.33 4.32
CA ILE A 69 1.45 -3.94 4.60
C ILE A 69 0.17 -3.22 5.03
N VAL A 70 0.18 -2.68 6.24
CA VAL A 70 -0.94 -1.97 6.82
C VAL A 70 -0.58 -0.49 6.90
N VAL A 71 -1.34 0.33 6.20
CA VAL A 71 -1.19 1.79 6.19
C VAL A 71 -2.38 2.38 6.93
N THR A 72 -2.12 3.21 7.94
CA THR A 72 -3.18 3.90 8.69
C THR A 72 -2.96 5.40 8.69
N LYS A 73 -4.06 6.16 8.61
CA LYS A 73 -4.09 7.61 8.75
C LYS A 73 -5.18 8.00 9.74
N ARG A 74 -4.80 8.70 10.80
CA ARG A 74 -5.73 9.24 11.79
C ARG A 74 -6.02 10.71 11.53
N ALA A 75 -7.30 11.07 11.57
CA ALA A 75 -7.78 12.44 11.45
C ALA A 75 -8.81 12.73 12.56
N GLY A 76 -8.31 13.08 13.75
CA GLY A 76 -9.15 13.24 14.93
C GLY A 76 -9.68 11.87 15.41
N ALA A 77 -11.00 11.70 15.44
CA ALA A 77 -11.66 10.47 15.86
C ALA A 77 -11.83 9.43 14.73
N THR A 78 -11.48 9.77 13.48
CA THR A 78 -11.59 8.86 12.33
C THR A 78 -10.23 8.26 11.97
N GLU A 79 -10.26 7.01 11.50
CA GLU A 79 -9.11 6.29 11.00
C GLU A 79 -9.44 5.76 9.60
N ASP A 80 -8.59 6.09 8.64
CA ASP A 80 -8.57 5.46 7.33
C ASP A 80 -7.45 4.42 7.33
N ARG A 81 -7.73 3.21 6.84
CA ARG A 81 -6.81 2.08 6.84
C ARG A 81 -6.78 1.42 5.46
N VAL A 82 -5.59 1.17 4.93
CA VAL A 82 -5.36 0.32 3.76
C VAL A 82 -4.58 -0.90 4.21
N GLU A 83 -5.13 -2.09 4.01
CA GLU A 83 -4.44 -3.36 4.22
C GLU A 83 -4.13 -3.99 2.86
N ILE A 84 -2.84 -4.12 2.56
CA ILE A 84 -2.33 -4.72 1.33
C ILE A 84 -1.84 -6.12 1.68
N ARG A 85 -2.55 -7.15 1.25
CA ARG A 85 -2.16 -8.55 1.46
C ARG A 85 -1.31 -9.02 0.29
N ILE A 86 -0.12 -9.52 0.59
CA ILE A 86 0.91 -9.86 -0.38
C ILE A 86 0.90 -11.37 -0.60
N ALA A 87 0.51 -11.81 -1.80
CA ALA A 87 0.55 -13.21 -2.20
C ALA A 87 1.93 -13.59 -2.75
N GLU A 88 2.56 -12.69 -3.51
CA GLU A 88 3.87 -12.92 -4.15
C GLU A 88 4.57 -11.57 -4.38
N VAL A 89 5.88 -11.49 -4.12
CA VAL A 89 6.71 -10.33 -4.46
C VAL A 89 7.56 -10.67 -5.68
N LEU A 90 7.42 -9.90 -6.76
CA LEU A 90 8.22 -10.04 -7.98
C LEU A 90 9.47 -9.15 -7.94
N SER A 91 9.35 -7.98 -7.31
CA SER A 91 10.45 -7.03 -7.16
C SER A 91 10.20 -6.17 -5.93
N ASP A 92 11.24 -5.92 -5.13
CA ASP A 92 11.24 -4.97 -4.04
C ASP A 92 12.55 -4.20 -4.06
N VAL A 93 12.47 -2.92 -4.44
CA VAL A 93 13.65 -2.07 -4.61
C VAL A 93 13.44 -0.76 -3.89
N THR A 94 14.48 -0.33 -3.16
CA THR A 94 14.50 0.98 -2.52
C THR A 94 15.54 1.87 -3.21
N HIS A 95 15.12 3.10 -3.53
CA HIS A 95 15.96 4.15 -4.07
C HIS A 95 15.98 5.35 -3.12
N ASP A 96 17.18 5.87 -2.86
CA ASP A 96 17.35 7.21 -2.33
C ASP A 96 17.03 8.20 -3.46
N MET A 97 16.10 9.13 -3.19
CA MET A 97 15.68 10.15 -4.15
C MET A 97 16.38 11.49 -3.90
N GLY A 98 17.27 11.56 -2.90
CA GLY A 98 17.88 12.80 -2.45
C GLY A 98 16.88 13.75 -1.79
N GLU A 99 17.33 14.98 -1.60
CA GLU A 99 16.50 16.10 -1.16
C GLU A 99 15.98 16.85 -2.40
N ALA A 100 14.69 17.22 -2.37
CA ALA A 100 14.04 18.01 -3.41
C ALA A 100 14.11 19.51 -3.10
#